data_AF-V5H174-F1
#
_entry.id   AF-V5H174-F1
#
_cell.length_a   1.000
_cell.length_b   1.000
_cell.length_c   1.000
_cell.angle_alpha   90.00
_cell.angle_beta   90.00
_cell.angle_gamma   90.00
#
_symmetry.space_group_name_H-M   'P 1'
#
loop_
_entity.id
_entity.type
_entity.pdbx_description
1 polymer ?
#
loop_
_entity_poly.entity_id
_entity_poly.type
_entity_poly.pdbx_seq_one_letter_code
_entity_poly.pdbx_strand_id
1 'polypeptide(L)'
;MQKLLVKYPMPNNWTEVFDKGIGRYYYWNMENDLVSWLPPKHPKSIKCQSAAKLRENRLKMKEREERIEREKDHDKERDSDDDERSYRSKHSDRRDRDRDREREDRRHRREDRHRSKKSKKDEIDPMDPAAYSDVPQGTWSDGLESNKTRADSTASGVLYQQRPYPAPGEVLAANKEKTKKK
;
A
#
# COMPACT_ATOMS: atom_id res chain seq x y z
N MET A 1 17.45 18.79 63.86
CA MET A 1 16.10 18.38 63.41
C MET A 1 15.18 17.87 64.53
N GLN A 2 15.70 17.52 65.72
CA GLN A 2 14.88 17.04 66.86
C GLN A 2 13.69 17.94 67.25
N LYS A 3 13.76 19.26 67.06
CA LYS A 3 12.67 20.19 67.43
C LYS A 3 11.34 19.93 66.70
N LEU A 4 11.37 19.43 65.45
CA LEU A 4 10.15 19.23 64.66
C LEU A 4 9.42 17.94 65.05
N LEU A 5 10.18 16.89 65.36
CA LEU A 5 9.66 15.60 65.82
C LEU A 5 9.12 15.66 67.25
N VAL A 6 9.66 16.55 68.09
CA VAL A 6 9.10 16.84 69.43
C VAL A 6 7.69 17.44 69.32
N LYS A 7 7.45 18.34 68.36
CA LYS A 7 6.13 18.96 68.14
C LYS A 7 5.17 18.05 67.36
N TYR A 8 5.69 17.25 66.44
CA TYR A 8 4.93 16.36 65.58
C TYR A 8 5.50 14.95 65.66
N PRO A 9 5.16 14.18 66.72
CA PRO A 9 5.72 12.86 66.94
C PRO A 9 5.31 11.90 65.82
N MET A 10 6.27 11.14 65.30
CA MET A 10 6.02 10.20 64.22
C MET A 10 5.22 8.99 64.70
N PRO A 11 4.25 8.49 63.90
CA PRO A 11 3.63 7.19 64.11
C PRO A 11 4.63 6.05 63.85
N ASN A 12 4.38 4.87 64.46
CA ASN A 12 5.29 3.72 64.41
C ASN A 12 5.60 3.20 63.00
N ASN A 13 4.68 3.38 62.04
CA ASN A 13 4.87 2.93 60.65
C ASN A 13 5.67 3.92 59.78
N TRP A 14 6.13 5.05 60.33
CA TRP A 14 6.98 6.03 59.63
C TRP A 14 8.41 6.00 60.15
N THR A 15 9.35 6.08 59.21
CA THR A 15 10.78 6.19 59.48
C THR A 15 11.36 7.44 58.83
N GLU A 16 12.39 8.03 59.45
CA GLU A 16 13.13 9.18 58.93
C GLU A 16 14.36 8.67 58.16
N VAL A 17 14.46 9.03 56.88
CA VAL A 17 15.52 8.57 55.98
C VAL A 17 16.30 9.78 55.45
N PHE A 18 17.62 9.71 55.50
CA PHE A 18 18.49 10.76 54.97
C PHE A 18 18.71 10.58 53.46
N ASP A 19 18.36 11.60 52.67
CA ASP A 19 18.72 11.65 51.26
C ASP A 19 20.07 12.36 51.08
N LYS A 20 21.10 11.60 50.71
CA LYS A 20 22.45 12.10 50.46
C LYS A 20 22.52 13.03 49.23
N GLY A 21 21.63 12.87 48.25
CA GLY A 21 21.65 13.69 47.03
C GLY A 21 21.27 15.14 47.29
N ILE A 22 20.30 15.35 48.20
CA ILE A 22 19.75 16.68 48.52
C ILE A 22 20.25 17.18 49.90
N GLY A 23 20.87 16.31 50.69
CA GLY A 23 21.34 16.61 52.04
C GLY A 23 20.21 16.87 53.03
N ARG A 24 19.03 16.25 52.80
CA ARG A 24 17.82 16.49 53.58
C ARG A 24 17.15 15.18 53.96
N TYR A 25 16.48 15.19 55.10
CA TYR A 25 15.68 14.06 55.53
C TYR A 25 14.29 14.07 54.89
N TYR A 26 13.78 12.89 54.59
CA TYR A 26 12.40 12.64 54.22
C TYR A 26 11.83 11.54 55.12
N TYR A 27 10.52 11.43 55.14
CA TYR A 27 9.79 10.47 55.94
C TYR A 27 9.16 9.44 55.03
N TRP A 28 9.34 8.16 55.33
CA TRP A 28 8.82 7.04 54.56
C TRP A 28 7.95 6.15 55.45
N ASN A 29 6.79 5.78 54.94
CA ASN A 29 5.89 4.82 55.56
C ASN A 29 6.13 3.43 54.98
N MET A 30 6.51 2.48 55.85
CA MET A 30 6.86 1.12 55.44
C MET A 30 5.64 0.24 55.12
N GLU A 31 4.44 0.64 55.54
CA GLU A 31 3.22 -0.15 55.35
C GLU A 31 2.58 0.08 53.97
N ASN A 32 2.65 1.31 53.45
CA ASN A 32 1.97 1.71 52.22
C ASN A 32 2.87 2.40 51.18
N ASP A 33 4.18 2.40 51.39
CA ASP A 33 5.18 3.05 50.54
C ASP A 33 4.98 4.56 50.31
N LEU A 34 4.26 5.24 51.21
CA LEU A 34 4.08 6.69 51.11
C LEU A 34 5.33 7.42 51.60
N VAL A 35 5.68 8.50 50.91
CA VAL A 35 6.81 9.38 51.23
C VAL A 35 6.31 10.81 51.47
N SER A 36 7.00 11.55 52.34
CA SER A 36 6.71 12.95 52.62
C SER A 36 7.96 13.71 53.07
N TRP A 37 8.03 15.02 52.78
CA TRP A 37 9.17 15.87 53.16
C TRP A 37 9.08 16.47 54.57
N LEU A 38 7.93 16.32 55.22
CA LEU A 38 7.64 16.82 56.58
C LEU A 38 7.07 15.66 57.40
N PRO A 39 7.17 15.70 58.74
CA PRO A 39 6.60 14.64 59.57
C PRO A 39 5.11 14.44 59.23
N PRO A 40 4.60 13.20 59.24
CA PRO A 40 3.27 12.87 58.72
C PRO A 40 2.09 13.51 59.49
N LYS A 41 2.33 14.02 60.70
CA LYS A 41 1.36 14.77 61.51
C LYS A 41 1.43 16.30 61.28
N HIS A 42 2.41 16.77 60.52
CA HIS A 42 2.56 18.19 60.23
C HIS A 42 1.43 18.66 59.28
N PRO A 43 0.79 19.82 59.51
CA PRO A 43 -0.36 20.27 58.72
C PRO A 43 -0.04 20.47 57.22
N LYS A 44 1.21 20.78 56.88
CA LYS A 44 1.69 20.92 55.50
C LYS A 44 2.27 19.62 54.92
N SER A 45 2.13 18.49 55.61
CA SER A 45 2.66 17.21 55.13
C SER A 45 1.82 16.68 53.99
N ILE A 46 2.42 16.61 52.80
CA ILE A 46 1.82 15.96 51.63
C ILE A 46 2.40 14.55 51.53
N LYS A 47 1.53 13.55 51.58
CA LYS A 47 1.90 12.12 51.48
C LYS A 47 1.70 11.69 50.03
N CYS A 48 2.76 11.26 49.37
CA CYS A 48 2.73 10.84 47.98
C CYS A 48 3.32 9.43 47.84
N GLN A 49 3.06 8.78 46.70
CA GLN A 49 3.77 7.54 46.38
C GLN A 49 5.27 7.79 46.23
N SER A 50 6.08 6.79 46.57
CA SER A 50 7.53 6.86 46.37
C SER A 50 7.88 7.13 44.90
N ALA A 51 8.98 7.85 44.68
CA ALA A 51 9.44 8.17 43.33
C ALA A 51 9.73 6.91 42.50
N ALA A 52 10.16 5.81 43.14
CA ALA A 52 10.35 4.52 42.48
C ALA A 52 9.04 3.96 41.93
N LYS A 53 7.97 3.98 42.74
CA LYS A 53 6.64 3.47 42.35
C LYS A 53 6.00 4.31 41.25
N LEU A 54 6.16 5.64 41.30
CA LEU A 54 5.72 6.52 40.22
C LEU A 54 6.44 6.24 38.90
N ARG A 55 7.75 5.97 38.93
CA ARG A 55 8.51 5.58 37.73
C ARG A 55 8.03 4.25 37.16
N GLU A 56 7.83 3.26 38.01
CA GLU A 56 7.31 1.94 37.62
C GLU A 56 5.93 2.06 36.96
N ASN A 57 5.00 2.79 37.58
CA ASN A 57 3.66 3.03 37.02
C ASN A 57 3.73 3.70 35.65
N ARG A 58 4.63 4.67 35.47
CA ARG A 58 4.83 5.34 34.18
C ARG A 58 5.34 4.40 33.10
N LEU A 59 6.28 3.50 33.44
CA LEU A 59 6.80 2.49 32.52
C LEU A 59 5.72 1.48 32.14
N LYS A 60 4.95 0.98 33.10
CA LYS A 60 3.82 0.07 32.86
C LYS A 60 2.75 0.69 31.96
N MET A 61 2.44 1.97 32.17
CA MET A 61 1.51 2.69 31.30
C MET A 61 2.05 2.81 29.88
N LYS A 62 3.34 3.12 29.71
CA LYS A 62 3.99 3.20 28.40
C LYS A 62 3.98 1.85 27.68
N GLU A 63 4.33 0.76 28.38
CA GLU A 63 4.28 -0.60 27.83
C GLU A 63 2.86 -0.99 27.39
N ARG A 64 1.85 -0.64 28.20
CA ARG A 64 0.45 -0.85 27.86
C ARG A 64 0.04 -0.07 26.61
N GLU A 65 0.49 1.18 26.49
CA GLU A 65 0.23 2.03 25.33
C GLU A 65 0.90 1.46 24.07
N GLU A 66 2.17 1.07 24.14
CA GLU A 66 2.89 0.40 23.04
C GLU A 66 2.24 -0.93 22.63
N ARG A 67 1.67 -1.67 23.58
CA ARG A 67 0.90 -2.88 23.28
C ARG A 67 -0.38 -2.55 22.51
N ILE A 68 -1.13 -1.54 22.95
CA ILE A 68 -2.35 -1.09 22.28
C ILE A 68 -2.05 -0.57 20.87
N GLU A 69 -0.94 0.15 20.69
CA GLU A 69 -0.51 0.65 19.37
C GLU A 69 -0.20 -0.52 18.42
N ARG A 70 0.55 -1.53 18.88
CA ARG A 70 0.81 -2.74 18.10
C ARG A 70 -0.47 -3.50 17.72
N GLU A 71 -1.42 -3.61 18.64
CA GLU A 71 -2.73 -4.25 18.36
C GLU A 71 -3.50 -3.46 17.29
N LYS A 72 -3.52 -2.12 17.37
CA LYS A 72 -4.16 -1.27 16.36
C LYS A 72 -3.51 -1.38 14.99
N ASP A 73 -2.19 -1.48 14.91
CA ASP A 73 -1.51 -1.64 13.63
C ASP A 73 -1.82 -3.00 13.01
N HIS A 74 -1.92 -4.06 13.81
CA HIS A 74 -2.35 -5.37 13.34
C HIS A 74 -3.80 -5.38 12.82
N ASP A 75 -4.71 -4.66 13.49
CA ASP A 75 -6.08 -4.50 13.02
C ASP A 75 -6.16 -3.73 11.68
N LYS A 76 -5.34 -2.69 11.49
CA LYS A 76 -5.26 -1.96 10.20
C LYS A 76 -4.74 -2.83 9.07
N GLU A 77 -3.73 -3.67 9.32
CA GLU A 77 -3.22 -4.61 8.31
C GLU A 77 -4.32 -5.59 7.87
N ARG A 78 -5.10 -6.09 8.83
CA ARG A 78 -6.19 -7.02 8.57
C ARG A 78 -7.34 -6.37 7.76
N ASP A 79 -7.69 -5.12 8.07
CA ASP A 79 -8.71 -4.37 7.33
C ASP A 79 -8.26 -4.09 5.89
N SER A 80 -6.97 -3.76 5.71
CA SER A 80 -6.37 -3.53 4.38
C SER A 80 -6.43 -4.78 3.48
N ASP A 81 -6.21 -5.97 4.03
CA ASP A 81 -6.29 -7.23 3.27
C ASP A 81 -7.73 -7.57 2.84
N ASP A 82 -8.73 -7.25 3.69
CA ASP A 82 -10.14 -7.45 3.36
C ASP A 82 -10.61 -6.46 2.26
N ASP A 83 -10.20 -5.20 2.37
CA ASP A 83 -10.47 -4.18 1.36
C ASP A 83 -9.85 -4.54 0.00
N GLU A 84 -8.61 -5.06 -0.03
CA GLU A 84 -7.96 -5.47 -1.28
C GLU A 84 -8.71 -6.65 -1.93
N ARG A 85 -9.14 -7.64 -1.13
CA ARG A 85 -9.95 -8.77 -1.61
C ARG A 85 -11.31 -8.32 -2.14
N SER A 86 -11.98 -7.42 -1.42
CA SER A 86 -13.26 -6.83 -1.79
C SER A 86 -13.16 -6.04 -3.10
N TYR A 87 -12.11 -5.21 -3.23
CA TYR A 87 -11.83 -4.44 -4.44
C TYR A 87 -11.55 -5.34 -5.64
N ARG A 88 -10.71 -6.38 -5.46
CA ARG A 88 -10.37 -7.35 -6.51
C ARG A 88 -11.59 -8.14 -6.98
N SER A 89 -12.45 -8.54 -6.06
CA SER A 89 -13.72 -9.21 -6.36
C SER A 89 -14.67 -8.31 -7.18
N LYS A 90 -14.89 -7.06 -6.73
CA LYS A 90 -15.71 -6.08 -7.47
C LYS A 90 -15.15 -5.75 -8.86
N HIS A 91 -13.82 -5.64 -8.99
CA HIS A 91 -13.19 -5.37 -10.27
C HIS A 91 -13.33 -6.55 -11.25
N SER A 92 -13.24 -7.80 -10.76
CA SER A 92 -13.48 -8.99 -11.58
C SER A 92 -14.91 -9.01 -12.13
N ASP A 93 -15.91 -8.80 -11.26
CA ASP A 93 -17.33 -8.84 -11.65
C ASP A 93 -17.66 -7.73 -12.67
N ARG A 94 -17.11 -6.53 -12.50
CA ARG A 94 -17.23 -5.44 -13.49
C ARG A 94 -16.61 -5.82 -14.84
N ARG A 95 -15.41 -6.41 -14.82
CA ARG A 95 -14.69 -6.80 -16.04
C ARG A 95 -15.42 -7.88 -16.82
N ASP A 96 -16.06 -8.81 -16.13
CA ASP A 96 -16.86 -9.86 -16.77
C ASP A 96 -18.14 -9.28 -17.39
N ARG A 97 -18.84 -8.37 -16.69
CA ARG A 97 -19.99 -7.65 -17.28
C ARG A 97 -19.61 -6.81 -18.49
N ASP A 98 -18.49 -6.10 -18.46
CA ASP A 98 -18.04 -5.29 -19.59
C ASP A 98 -17.65 -6.17 -20.79
N ARG A 99 -17.05 -7.34 -20.54
CA ARG A 99 -16.74 -8.32 -21.58
C ARG A 99 -18.02 -8.86 -22.23
N ASP A 100 -19.07 -9.08 -21.46
CA ASP A 100 -20.35 -9.54 -22.00
C ASP A 100 -21.08 -8.44 -22.79
N ARG A 101 -21.06 -7.19 -22.31
CA ARG A 101 -21.56 -6.04 -23.10
C ARG A 101 -20.79 -5.85 -24.40
N GLU A 102 -19.46 -6.00 -24.38
CA GLU A 102 -18.65 -5.88 -25.59
C GLU A 102 -18.96 -7.00 -26.59
N ARG A 103 -19.23 -8.22 -26.10
CA ARG A 103 -19.68 -9.33 -26.94
C ARG A 103 -21.02 -9.03 -27.60
N GLU A 104 -21.94 -8.40 -26.87
CA GLU A 104 -23.25 -7.99 -27.38
C GLU A 104 -23.13 -6.85 -28.41
N ASP A 105 -22.38 -5.79 -28.12
CA ASP A 105 -22.13 -4.69 -29.06
C ASP A 105 -21.44 -5.18 -30.35
N ARG A 106 -20.50 -6.14 -30.22
CA ARG A 106 -19.89 -6.78 -31.40
C ARG A 106 -20.88 -7.60 -32.22
N ARG A 107 -21.92 -8.19 -31.61
CA ARG A 107 -23.00 -8.89 -32.33
C ARG A 107 -23.87 -7.88 -33.07
N HIS A 108 -24.30 -6.81 -32.41
CA HIS A 108 -25.07 -5.72 -33.01
C HIS A 108 -24.32 -5.07 -34.18
N ARG A 109 -23.05 -4.68 -34.01
CA ARG A 109 -22.25 -4.12 -35.10
C ARG A 109 -22.04 -5.07 -36.27
N ARG A 110 -21.98 -6.39 -36.03
CA ARG A 110 -21.91 -7.38 -37.13
C ARG A 110 -23.21 -7.37 -37.91
N GLU A 111 -24.34 -7.42 -37.22
CA GLU A 111 -25.67 -7.38 -37.82
C GLU A 111 -25.91 -6.09 -38.63
N ASP A 112 -25.55 -4.94 -38.07
CA ASP A 112 -25.62 -3.64 -38.75
C ASP A 112 -24.67 -3.55 -39.95
N ARG A 113 -23.46 -4.11 -39.86
CA ARG A 113 -22.54 -4.18 -41.01
C ARG A 113 -23.07 -5.06 -42.13
N HIS A 114 -23.75 -6.17 -41.80
CA HIS A 114 -24.38 -7.01 -42.82
C HIS A 114 -25.53 -6.29 -43.50
N ARG A 115 -26.30 -5.48 -42.77
CA ARG A 115 -27.38 -4.66 -43.31
C ARG A 115 -26.86 -3.49 -44.16
N SER A 116 -25.83 -2.78 -43.69
CA SER A 116 -25.21 -1.64 -44.37
C SER A 116 -24.43 -2.03 -45.63
N LYS A 117 -23.77 -3.21 -45.65
CA LYS A 117 -23.12 -3.72 -46.87
C LYS A 117 -24.11 -4.03 -47.99
N LYS A 118 -25.37 -4.35 -47.64
CA LYS A 118 -26.43 -4.58 -48.62
C LYS A 118 -26.99 -3.27 -49.19
N SER A 119 -26.98 -2.16 -48.44
CA SER A 119 -27.43 -0.85 -48.93
C SER A 119 -26.34 -0.06 -49.68
N LYS A 120 -25.07 -0.18 -49.28
CA LYS A 120 -23.94 0.55 -49.90
C LYS A 120 -23.61 0.19 -51.34
N LYS A 121 -24.15 -0.91 -51.88
CA LYS A 121 -23.90 -1.29 -53.28
C LYS A 121 -24.77 -0.50 -54.26
N ASP A 122 -25.90 0.03 -53.80
CA ASP A 122 -26.91 0.66 -54.66
C ASP A 122 -27.12 2.16 -54.33
N GLU A 123 -26.40 2.71 -53.34
CA GLU A 123 -26.50 4.10 -52.88
C GLU A 123 -25.09 4.74 -52.86
N ILE A 124 -24.55 5.12 -54.02
CA ILE A 124 -23.45 6.09 -54.06
C ILE A 124 -24.02 7.44 -53.65
N ASP A 125 -23.32 8.19 -52.79
CA ASP A 125 -23.80 9.49 -52.34
C ASP A 125 -24.01 10.40 -53.55
N PRO A 126 -25.21 10.97 -53.78
CA PRO A 126 -25.50 11.86 -54.90
C PRO A 126 -24.73 13.19 -54.83
N MET A 127 -23.80 13.37 -53.91
CA MET A 127 -22.84 14.48 -53.93
C MET A 127 -21.38 14.00 -54.00
N ASP A 128 -21.12 12.70 -54.08
CA ASP A 128 -19.77 12.15 -54.30
C ASP A 128 -19.38 12.34 -55.79
N PRO A 129 -18.20 12.90 -56.11
CA PRO A 129 -17.73 13.02 -57.49
C PRO A 129 -17.75 11.70 -58.27
N ALA A 130 -17.56 10.55 -57.61
CA ALA A 130 -17.64 9.24 -58.24
C ALA A 130 -19.09 8.86 -58.65
N ALA A 131 -20.10 9.59 -58.20
CA ALA A 131 -21.50 9.40 -58.59
C ALA A 131 -21.84 10.05 -59.95
N TYR A 132 -21.08 11.07 -60.38
CA TYR A 132 -21.34 11.79 -61.63
C TYR A 132 -20.19 11.72 -62.65
N SER A 133 -19.13 10.96 -62.37
CA SER A 133 -17.94 10.86 -63.23
C SER A 133 -17.58 9.41 -63.58
N ASP A 134 -16.81 9.21 -64.65
CA ASP A 134 -16.34 7.89 -65.13
C ASP A 134 -15.13 7.32 -64.34
N VAL A 135 -14.95 7.73 -63.08
CA VAL A 135 -13.85 7.24 -62.24
C VAL A 135 -14.19 5.84 -61.71
N PRO A 136 -13.29 4.84 -61.84
CA PRO A 136 -13.57 3.47 -61.37
C PRO A 136 -13.77 3.44 -59.85
N GLN A 137 -14.81 2.71 -59.41
CA GLN A 137 -15.15 2.54 -58.00
C GLN A 137 -14.56 1.22 -57.48
N GLY A 138 -13.69 1.27 -56.46
CA GLY A 138 -13.01 0.10 -55.88
C GLY A 138 -12.51 0.35 -54.46
N THR A 139 -12.01 -0.67 -53.77
CA THR A 139 -11.37 -0.50 -52.45
C THR A 139 -9.89 -0.12 -52.61
N TRP A 140 -9.26 0.41 -51.56
CA TRP A 140 -7.83 0.79 -51.60
C TRP A 140 -6.85 -0.35 -51.95
N SER A 141 -7.30 -1.60 -52.00
CA SER A 141 -6.50 -2.75 -52.44
C SER A 141 -6.66 -3.10 -53.92
N ASP A 142 -7.61 -2.48 -54.61
CA ASP A 142 -7.88 -2.73 -56.02
C ASP A 142 -6.75 -2.10 -56.86
N GLY A 143 -5.83 -2.93 -57.33
CA GLY A 143 -4.61 -2.52 -58.05
C GLY A 143 -3.28 -2.88 -57.40
N LEU A 144 -3.25 -3.54 -56.22
CA LEU A 144 -2.01 -4.01 -55.60
C LEU A 144 -1.73 -5.49 -55.90
N GLU A 145 -0.60 -5.78 -56.55
CA GLU A 145 -0.25 -7.13 -57.05
C GLU A 145 0.15 -8.14 -55.95
N SER A 146 0.52 -7.72 -54.73
CA SER A 146 0.81 -8.67 -53.64
C SER A 146 0.67 -8.09 -52.22
N ASN A 147 -0.14 -8.77 -51.39
CA ASN A 147 -0.33 -8.48 -49.97
C ASN A 147 0.56 -9.40 -49.12
N LYS A 148 1.76 -8.97 -48.70
CA LYS A 148 2.56 -9.71 -47.70
C LYS A 148 3.03 -8.78 -46.58
N THR A 149 2.56 -9.07 -45.37
CA THR A 149 2.88 -8.39 -44.12
C THR A 149 4.35 -8.54 -43.74
N ARG A 150 4.97 -7.42 -43.38
CA ARG A 150 6.34 -7.21 -42.96
C ARG A 150 6.62 -7.83 -41.57
N ALA A 151 6.89 -9.14 -41.50
CA ALA A 151 7.34 -9.80 -40.27
C ALA A 151 8.53 -10.74 -40.56
N ASP A 152 9.56 -10.67 -39.73
CA ASP A 152 10.83 -11.40 -39.89
C ASP A 152 10.65 -12.92 -39.71
N SER A 153 11.06 -13.68 -40.72
CA SER A 153 10.84 -15.13 -40.85
C SER A 153 11.63 -16.01 -39.86
N THR A 154 12.45 -15.45 -38.98
CA THR A 154 13.32 -16.21 -38.04
C THR A 154 12.62 -16.56 -36.72
N ALA A 155 11.33 -16.24 -36.57
CA ALA A 155 10.55 -16.57 -35.38
C ALA A 155 9.58 -17.74 -35.65
N SER A 156 9.93 -18.95 -35.20
CA SER A 156 8.92 -19.99 -34.99
C SER A 156 8.27 -19.79 -33.62
N GLY A 157 7.18 -19.02 -33.57
CA GLY A 157 6.43 -18.82 -32.32
C GLY A 157 5.54 -17.58 -32.32
N VAL A 158 4.76 -17.41 -31.24
CA VAL A 158 3.91 -16.23 -31.04
C VAL A 158 4.76 -14.96 -30.94
N LEU A 159 4.36 -13.94 -31.70
CA LEU A 159 5.13 -12.72 -31.98
C LEU A 159 5.54 -11.91 -30.73
N TYR A 160 4.91 -12.15 -29.58
CA TYR A 160 4.99 -11.31 -28.38
C TYR A 160 5.70 -11.95 -27.16
N GLN A 161 6.30 -13.13 -27.28
CA GLN A 161 7.01 -13.73 -26.14
C GLN A 161 8.37 -13.06 -25.89
N GLN A 162 8.65 -12.75 -24.62
CA GLN A 162 9.94 -12.25 -24.17
C GLN A 162 11.01 -13.33 -24.40
N ARG A 163 11.99 -13.03 -25.23
CA ARG A 163 13.06 -13.96 -25.56
C ARG A 163 14.13 -13.94 -24.47
N PRO A 164 14.65 -15.10 -24.02
CA PRO A 164 15.78 -15.15 -23.12
C PRO A 164 16.99 -14.49 -23.79
N TYR A 165 17.75 -13.72 -23.01
CA TYR A 165 18.97 -13.08 -23.51
C TYR A 165 19.98 -14.15 -23.94
N PRO A 166 20.73 -13.92 -25.02
CA PRO A 166 21.77 -14.85 -25.48
C PRO A 166 22.83 -15.06 -24.39
N ALA A 167 23.40 -16.26 -24.37
CA ALA A 167 24.44 -16.57 -23.39
C ALA A 167 25.67 -15.67 -23.60
N PRO A 168 26.40 -15.28 -22.54
CA PRO A 168 27.54 -14.39 -22.65
C PRO A 168 28.60 -14.84 -23.68
N GLY A 169 28.82 -16.15 -23.81
CA GLY A 169 29.74 -16.72 -24.80
C GLY A 169 29.28 -16.53 -26.26
N GLU A 170 27.97 -16.55 -26.50
CA GLU A 170 27.37 -16.36 -27.83
C GLU A 170 27.46 -14.89 -28.26
N VAL A 171 27.27 -13.96 -27.33
CA VAL A 171 27.50 -12.51 -27.56
C VAL A 171 28.98 -12.25 -27.90
N LEU A 172 29.91 -12.88 -27.18
CA LEU A 172 31.35 -12.78 -27.45
C LEU A 172 31.71 -13.37 -28.82
N ALA A 173 31.12 -14.52 -29.19
CA ALA A 173 31.33 -15.13 -30.50
C ALA A 173 30.79 -14.24 -31.64
N ALA A 174 29.57 -13.74 -31.51
CA ALA A 174 28.96 -12.85 -32.50
C ALA A 174 29.76 -11.55 -32.68
N ASN A 175 30.32 -10.98 -31.61
CA ASN A 175 31.17 -9.80 -31.69
C ASN A 175 32.51 -10.10 -32.38
N LYS A 176 33.13 -11.26 -32.09
CA LYS A 176 34.33 -11.73 -32.80
C LYS A 176 34.08 -11.91 -34.30
N GLU A 177 32.92 -12.44 -34.70
CA GLU A 177 32.56 -12.56 -36.12
C GLU A 177 32.34 -11.19 -36.79
N LYS A 178 31.70 -10.24 -36.10
CA LYS A 178 31.53 -8.87 -36.60
C LYS A 178 32.86 -8.15 -36.78
N THR A 179 33.84 -8.38 -35.91
CA THR A 179 35.20 -7.83 -36.06
C THR A 179 35.99 -8.47 -37.20
N LYS A 180 35.67 -9.71 -37.59
CA LYS A 180 36.31 -10.41 -38.71
C LYS A 180 35.74 -10.04 -40.08
N LYS A 181 34.52 -9.48 -40.12
CA LYS A 181 33.82 -9.06 -41.36
C LYS A 181 34.05 -7.59 -41.72
N LYS A 182 34.91 -6.88 -40.98
CA LYS A 182 35.47 -5.58 -41.38
C LYS A 182 36.87 -5.80 -41.90
#